data_AF-W9C340-F1
#
_entry.id   AF-W9C340-F1
#
_cell.length_a   1.000
_cell.length_b   1.000
_cell.length_c   1.000
_cell.angle_alpha   90.00
_cell.angle_beta   90.00
_cell.angle_gamma   90.00
#
_symmetry.space_group_name_H-M   'P 1'
#
loop_
_entity.id
_entity.type
_entity.pdbx_description
1 polymer ?
#
loop_
_entity_poly.entity_id
_entity_poly.type
_entity_poly.pdbx_seq_one_letter_code
_entity_poly.pdbx_strand_id
1 'polypeptide(L)'
;MGVRALSSYKKRSQAILFIYNLLLSVVDPTRFTLSNSIDNINLTTVLKVAFAGFLRRKEFTYESTELQNLDSFKEFGLTRRDVTFAVNDSYAILRLCSSKANPERREVDIYLSATNDILYPVVALRNLLTLDPQSNSSPLFRFESKIFSRSNFMTAFRHRLQIIGVPSFDSFTGYSIRRGATQQASDLDLSENDIKALGH
;
A
#
# COMPACT_ATOMS: atom_id res chain seq x y z
N MET A 1 43.10 0.87 -33.20
CA MET A 1 41.66 1.14 -33.05
C MET A 1 41.14 0.24 -31.94
N GLY A 2 40.82 0.83 -30.78
CA GLY A 2 40.52 0.08 -29.54
C GLY A 2 39.07 -0.36 -29.45
N VAL A 3 38.86 -1.66 -29.23
CA VAL A 3 37.56 -2.25 -28.91
C VAL A 3 37.25 -1.93 -27.44
N ARG A 4 36.31 -1.01 -27.22
CA ARG A 4 35.75 -0.77 -25.87
C ARG A 4 34.80 -1.90 -25.53
N ALA A 5 35.23 -2.75 -24.59
CA ALA A 5 34.35 -3.68 -23.90
C ALA A 5 33.22 -2.90 -23.19
N LEU A 6 31.97 -3.17 -23.56
CA LEU A 6 30.80 -2.65 -22.86
C LEU A 6 30.69 -3.39 -21.52
N SER A 7 31.06 -2.66 -20.48
CA SER A 7 30.88 -2.95 -19.06
C SER A 7 29.52 -3.57 -18.75
N SER A 8 29.55 -4.64 -17.96
CA SER A 8 28.42 -5.41 -17.44
C SER A 8 27.31 -4.51 -16.87
N TYR A 9 26.14 -4.57 -17.49
CA TYR A 9 24.92 -3.97 -16.98
C TYR A 9 24.57 -4.62 -15.63
N LYS A 10 24.70 -3.85 -14.54
CA LYS A 10 24.27 -4.23 -13.19
C LYS A 10 22.84 -4.78 -13.25
N LYS A 11 22.64 -6.04 -12.82
CA LYS A 11 21.32 -6.63 -12.52
C LYS A 11 20.54 -5.65 -11.65
N ARG A 12 19.58 -4.93 -12.22
CA ARG A 12 18.52 -4.26 -11.45
C ARG A 12 17.79 -5.37 -10.70
N SER A 13 17.75 -5.29 -9.37
CA SER A 13 17.10 -6.28 -8.50
C SER A 13 15.69 -6.57 -9.01
N GLN A 14 15.48 -7.78 -9.52
CA GLN A 14 14.23 -8.23 -10.09
C GLN A 14 13.29 -8.57 -8.92
N ALA A 15 12.65 -7.55 -8.34
CA ALA A 15 11.68 -7.74 -7.26
C ALA A 15 10.58 -8.70 -7.74
N ILE A 16 10.33 -9.78 -6.98
CA ILE A 16 9.29 -10.77 -7.32
C ILE A 16 7.93 -10.08 -7.39
N LEU A 17 7.12 -10.51 -8.36
CA LEU A 17 5.79 -9.99 -8.62
C LEU A 17 4.83 -10.43 -7.51
N PHE A 18 4.11 -9.49 -6.91
CA PHE A 18 3.04 -9.78 -5.96
C PHE A 18 1.72 -9.91 -6.71
N ILE A 19 1.41 -11.11 -7.19
CA ILE A 19 0.24 -11.37 -8.03
C ILE A 19 -1.07 -11.41 -7.23
N TYR A 20 -2.20 -11.22 -7.92
CA TYR A 20 -3.55 -11.20 -7.33
C TYR A 20 -3.82 -12.39 -6.38
N ASN A 21 -3.54 -13.61 -6.81
CA ASN A 21 -3.76 -14.82 -6.01
C ASN A 21 -2.93 -14.85 -4.72
N LEU A 22 -1.73 -14.27 -4.77
CA LEU A 22 -0.89 -14.14 -3.59
C LEU A 22 -1.46 -13.10 -2.63
N LEU A 23 -1.98 -11.98 -3.15
CA LEU A 23 -2.70 -11.00 -2.34
C LEU A 23 -3.92 -11.63 -1.65
N LEU A 24 -4.76 -12.38 -2.38
CA LEU A 24 -5.90 -13.12 -1.82
C LEU A 24 -5.46 -13.98 -0.62
N SER A 25 -4.36 -14.71 -0.77
CA SER A 25 -3.83 -15.61 0.27
C SER A 25 -3.27 -14.85 1.49
N VAL A 26 -2.62 -13.70 1.29
CA VAL A 26 -2.01 -12.89 2.37
C VAL A 26 -3.04 -12.07 3.15
N VAL A 27 -4.21 -11.81 2.56
CA VAL A 27 -5.33 -11.09 3.19
C VAL A 27 -6.49 -11.99 3.60
N ASP A 28 -6.33 -13.30 3.41
CA ASP A 28 -7.34 -14.31 3.74
C ASP A 28 -7.66 -14.24 5.24
N PRO A 29 -8.91 -13.88 5.60
CA PRO A 29 -9.30 -13.80 6.99
C PRO A 29 -9.11 -15.14 7.70
N THR A 30 -9.38 -16.28 7.07
CA THR A 30 -9.30 -17.61 7.74
C THR A 30 -7.90 -17.95 8.27
N ARG A 31 -6.85 -17.34 7.70
CA ARG A 31 -5.45 -17.56 8.07
C ARG A 31 -4.93 -16.55 9.09
N PHE A 32 -5.57 -15.39 9.20
CA PHE A 32 -5.07 -14.26 9.99
C PHE A 32 -6.11 -13.66 10.97
N THR A 33 -7.33 -14.20 11.07
CA THR A 33 -8.39 -13.76 12.00
C THR A 33 -8.23 -14.27 13.42
N LEU A 34 -7.44 -15.32 13.65
CA LEU A 34 -7.27 -15.89 14.99
C LEU A 34 -6.62 -14.92 16.00
N SER A 35 -6.03 -13.82 15.50
CA SER A 35 -5.71 -12.65 16.31
C SER A 35 -6.38 -11.43 15.70
N ASN A 36 -7.60 -11.09 16.15
CA ASN A 36 -8.30 -9.82 15.89
C ASN A 36 -7.53 -8.60 16.44
N SER A 37 -6.21 -8.56 16.28
CA SER A 37 -5.38 -7.43 16.65
C SER A 37 -5.59 -6.30 15.64
N ILE A 38 -5.51 -5.07 16.15
CA ILE A 38 -5.55 -3.86 15.34
C ILE A 38 -4.46 -3.91 14.26
N ASP A 39 -3.30 -4.52 14.56
CA ASP A 39 -2.22 -4.77 13.60
C ASP A 39 -2.67 -5.57 12.38
N ASN A 40 -3.48 -6.61 12.58
CA ASN A 40 -3.96 -7.45 11.49
C ASN A 40 -4.99 -6.73 10.63
N ILE A 41 -5.86 -5.93 11.23
CA ILE A 41 -6.84 -5.11 10.50
C ILE A 41 -6.10 -4.07 9.66
N ASN A 42 -5.13 -3.36 10.26
CA ASN A 42 -4.31 -2.37 9.57
C ASN A 42 -3.50 -3.00 8.42
N LEU A 43 -2.81 -4.12 8.67
CA LEU A 43 -1.98 -4.77 7.66
C LEU A 43 -2.81 -5.33 6.49
N THR A 44 -3.97 -5.92 6.79
CA THR A 44 -4.89 -6.42 5.75
C THR A 44 -5.43 -5.27 4.91
N THR A 45 -5.84 -4.18 5.56
CA THR A 45 -6.42 -3.02 4.89
C THR A 45 -5.39 -2.33 4.00
N VAL A 46 -4.17 -2.09 4.50
CA VAL A 46 -3.14 -1.43 3.68
C VAL A 46 -2.75 -2.26 2.47
N LEU A 47 -2.74 -3.60 2.54
CA LEU A 47 -2.39 -4.43 1.40
C LEU A 47 -3.44 -4.35 0.30
N LYS A 48 -4.73 -4.36 0.67
CA LYS A 48 -5.85 -4.18 -0.28
C LYS A 48 -5.84 -2.79 -0.89
N VAL A 49 -5.72 -1.75 -0.06
CA VAL A 49 -5.71 -0.34 -0.48
C VAL A 49 -4.49 -0.02 -1.34
N ALA A 50 -3.30 -0.47 -0.94
CA ALA A 50 -2.08 -0.21 -1.70
C ALA A 50 -2.06 -0.91 -3.05
N PHE A 51 -2.63 -2.11 -3.14
CA PHE A 51 -2.76 -2.81 -4.40
C PHE A 51 -3.81 -2.14 -5.31
N ALA A 52 -5.02 -1.90 -4.79
CA ALA A 52 -6.11 -1.28 -5.56
C ALA A 52 -5.79 0.16 -6.00
N GLY A 53 -5.09 0.92 -5.16
CA GLY A 53 -4.72 2.31 -5.41
C GLY A 53 -3.31 2.50 -5.99
N PHE A 54 -2.61 1.43 -6.40
CA PHE A 54 -1.25 1.50 -6.95
C PHE A 54 -0.24 2.29 -6.07
N LEU A 55 -0.44 2.25 -4.76
CA LEU A 55 0.32 3.07 -3.82
C LEU A 55 1.77 2.60 -3.73
N ARG A 56 2.68 3.57 -3.68
CA ARG A 56 4.06 3.34 -3.26
C ARG A 56 4.09 3.17 -1.75
N ARG A 57 4.96 2.28 -1.27
CA ARG A 57 5.17 2.08 0.18
C ARG A 57 5.33 3.38 0.98
N LYS A 58 6.09 4.33 0.45
CA LYS A 58 6.34 5.61 1.13
C LYS A 58 5.08 6.47 1.33
N GLU A 59 4.01 6.22 0.60
CA GLU A 59 2.76 7.00 0.63
C GLU A 59 1.85 6.54 1.78
N PHE A 60 2.04 5.32 2.30
CA PHE A 60 1.23 4.76 3.39
C PHE A 60 2.02 4.37 4.65
N THR A 61 3.33 4.55 4.66
CA THR A 61 4.21 4.34 5.83
C THR A 61 4.86 5.65 6.25
N TYR A 62 5.21 5.77 7.53
CA TYR A 62 5.85 6.98 8.07
C TYR A 62 6.95 6.63 9.09
N GLU A 63 7.94 7.51 9.24
CA GLU A 63 9.04 7.38 10.18
C GLU A 63 8.79 8.21 11.45
N SER A 64 9.49 7.88 12.54
CA SER A 64 9.27 8.53 13.84
C SER A 64 9.66 10.00 13.82
N THR A 65 10.64 10.36 13.00
CA THR A 65 11.06 11.74 12.76
C THR A 65 9.96 12.59 12.13
N GLU A 66 9.07 11.99 11.34
CA GLU A 66 7.95 12.69 10.72
C GLU A 66 6.88 13.05 11.75
N LEU A 67 6.74 12.26 12.82
CA LEU A 67 5.82 12.53 13.92
C LEU A 67 6.33 13.60 14.91
N GLN A 68 7.61 13.99 14.84
CA GLN A 68 8.15 15.07 15.68
C GLN A 68 7.57 16.44 15.30
N ASN A 69 7.15 16.60 14.04
CA ASN A 69 6.43 17.78 13.56
C ASN A 69 5.04 17.35 13.09
N LEU A 70 4.10 17.28 14.04
CA LEU A 70 2.74 16.82 13.78
C LEU A 70 1.99 17.68 12.77
N ASP A 71 2.27 18.98 12.68
CA ASP A 71 1.60 19.84 11.70
C ASP A 71 2.08 19.54 10.29
N SER A 72 3.39 19.31 10.12
CA SER A 72 3.92 18.79 8.86
C SER A 72 3.37 17.40 8.54
N PHE A 73 3.23 16.51 9.53
CA PHE A 73 2.66 15.19 9.28
C PHE A 73 1.20 15.25 8.86
N LYS A 74 0.39 16.11 9.48
CA LYS A 74 -1.01 16.32 9.05
C LYS A 74 -1.06 16.78 7.59
N GLU A 75 -0.14 17.67 7.18
CA GLU A 75 -0.14 18.24 5.84
C GLU A 75 0.35 17.26 4.75
N PHE A 76 1.34 16.42 5.05
CA PHE A 76 2.01 15.58 4.04
C PHE A 76 1.89 14.07 4.25
N GLY A 77 1.52 13.64 5.45
CA GLY A 77 1.30 12.24 5.78
C GLY A 77 -0.12 11.80 5.44
N LEU A 78 -0.29 10.52 5.17
CA LEU A 78 -1.62 9.94 4.94
C LEU A 78 -2.32 9.69 6.28
N THR A 79 -3.41 10.41 6.49
CA THR A 79 -4.16 10.45 7.75
C THR A 79 -5.60 9.95 7.57
N ARG A 80 -6.31 9.79 8.70
CA ARG A 80 -7.70 9.29 8.71
C ARG A 80 -8.68 10.23 7.99
N ARG A 81 -8.43 11.56 8.04
CA ARG A 81 -9.25 12.56 7.31
C ARG A 81 -9.13 12.49 5.78
N ASP A 82 -8.09 11.84 5.28
CA ASP A 82 -7.83 11.77 3.84
C ASP A 82 -8.63 10.66 3.16
N VAL A 83 -9.50 9.97 3.91
CA VAL A 83 -10.43 8.96 3.41
C VAL A 83 -11.84 9.53 3.38
N THR A 84 -12.47 9.50 2.21
CA THR A 84 -13.90 9.81 2.06
C THR A 84 -14.61 8.66 1.36
N PHE A 85 -15.87 8.43 1.69
CA PHE A 85 -16.68 7.36 1.11
C PHE A 85 -17.79 7.95 0.25
N ALA A 86 -18.10 7.29 -0.87
CA ALA A 86 -19.33 7.56 -1.59
C ALA A 86 -20.55 7.25 -0.71
N VAL A 87 -21.66 7.98 -0.90
CA VAL A 87 -22.89 7.82 -0.09
C VAL A 87 -23.43 6.38 -0.10
N ASN A 88 -23.26 5.70 -1.24
CA ASN A 88 -23.73 4.33 -1.48
C ASN A 88 -22.62 3.28 -1.37
N ASP A 89 -21.43 3.65 -0.87
CA ASP A 89 -20.25 2.77 -0.78
C ASP A 89 -19.74 2.19 -2.09
N SER A 90 -20.11 2.75 -3.25
CA SER A 90 -19.59 2.28 -4.54
C SER A 90 -18.11 2.58 -4.75
N TYR A 91 -17.52 3.50 -3.97
CA TYR A 91 -16.09 3.75 -3.94
C TYR A 91 -15.69 4.49 -2.66
N ALA A 92 -14.38 4.50 -2.38
CA ALA A 92 -13.74 5.40 -1.43
C ALA A 92 -12.71 6.26 -2.18
N ILE A 93 -12.48 7.48 -1.72
CA ILE A 93 -11.42 8.35 -2.22
C ILE A 93 -10.33 8.42 -1.15
N LEU A 94 -9.09 8.16 -1.56
CA LEU A 94 -7.89 8.40 -0.78
C LEU A 94 -7.17 9.63 -1.33
N ARG A 95 -7.11 10.69 -0.55
CA ARG A 95 -6.43 11.93 -0.93
C ARG A 95 -4.96 11.88 -0.53
N LEU A 96 -4.07 11.88 -1.51
CA LEU A 96 -2.63 11.95 -1.28
C LEU A 96 -2.13 13.37 -1.50
N CYS A 97 -1.56 13.96 -0.45
CA CYS A 97 -0.77 15.17 -0.63
C CYS A 97 0.54 14.83 -1.35
N SER A 98 0.81 15.45 -2.51
CA SER A 98 2.11 15.28 -3.14
C SER A 98 3.21 15.94 -2.31
N SER A 99 4.41 15.37 -2.42
CA SER A 99 5.52 15.52 -1.48
C SER A 99 5.87 16.96 -1.07
N LYS A 100 6.59 17.08 0.06
CA LYS A 100 7.27 18.30 0.53
C LYS A 100 8.10 19.05 -0.54
N ALA A 101 8.51 18.38 -1.62
CA ALA A 101 9.31 18.96 -2.70
C ALA A 101 8.49 19.46 -3.90
N ASN A 102 7.16 19.37 -3.86
CA ASN A 102 6.28 19.93 -4.90
C ASN A 102 5.81 21.34 -4.49
N PRO A 103 6.29 22.42 -5.13
CA PRO A 103 5.91 23.80 -4.77
C PRO A 103 4.41 24.06 -4.93
N GLU A 104 3.75 23.31 -5.82
CA GLU A 104 2.35 23.51 -6.18
C GLU A 104 1.37 22.74 -5.28
N ARG A 105 1.86 21.96 -4.31
CA ARG A 105 1.05 21.20 -3.33
C ARG A 105 -0.13 20.43 -3.95
N ARG A 106 0.02 19.91 -5.18
CA ARG A 106 -1.09 19.25 -5.86
C ARG A 106 -1.46 17.98 -5.10
N GLU A 107 -2.65 17.96 -4.54
CA GLU A 107 -3.28 16.76 -3.98
C GLU A 107 -3.73 15.87 -5.14
N VAL A 108 -3.63 14.55 -4.95
CA VAL A 108 -4.08 13.55 -5.90
C VAL A 108 -5.14 12.70 -5.22
N ASP A 109 -6.34 12.70 -5.79
CA ASP A 109 -7.43 11.84 -5.34
C ASP A 109 -7.34 10.48 -6.03
N ILE A 110 -7.18 9.41 -5.24
CA ILE A 110 -7.17 8.03 -5.70
C ILE A 110 -8.52 7.41 -5.41
N TYR A 111 -9.21 6.99 -6.47
CA TYR A 111 -10.51 6.34 -6.38
C TYR A 111 -10.32 4.84 -6.20
N LEU A 112 -10.79 4.32 -5.07
CA LEU A 112 -10.80 2.91 -4.72
C LEU A 112 -12.20 2.38 -4.97
N SER A 113 -12.37 1.71 -6.11
CA SER A 113 -13.68 1.17 -6.50
C SER A 113 -14.10 0.02 -5.58
N ALA A 114 -15.41 -0.04 -5.36
CA ALA A 114 -16.05 -1.21 -4.82
C ALA A 114 -15.91 -2.41 -5.79
N THR A 115 -15.28 -3.51 -5.34
CA THR A 115 -15.27 -4.83 -5.98
C THR A 115 -16.06 -5.90 -5.19
N ASN A 116 -16.73 -6.83 -5.88
CA ASN A 116 -17.47 -7.93 -5.23
C ASN A 116 -16.58 -9.10 -4.74
N ASP A 117 -15.29 -8.86 -4.46
CA ASP A 117 -14.33 -9.91 -4.04
C ASP A 117 -13.69 -9.57 -2.69
N ILE A 118 -13.03 -10.53 -2.05
CA ILE A 118 -12.36 -10.42 -0.75
C ILE A 118 -11.32 -9.29 -0.71
N LEU A 119 -10.88 -8.76 -1.85
CA LEU A 119 -9.99 -7.61 -1.94
C LEU A 119 -10.68 -6.27 -1.73
N TYR A 120 -11.97 -6.25 -1.39
CA TYR A 120 -12.81 -5.06 -1.27
C TYR A 120 -12.15 -3.95 -0.41
N PRO A 121 -11.53 -2.92 -1.03
CA PRO A 121 -10.75 -1.94 -0.29
C PRO A 121 -11.67 -1.00 0.50
N VAL A 122 -12.87 -0.72 -0.02
CA VAL A 122 -13.89 0.12 0.62
C VAL A 122 -14.33 -0.47 1.95
N VAL A 123 -14.74 -1.75 1.97
CA VAL A 123 -15.15 -2.42 3.22
C VAL A 123 -13.96 -2.60 4.16
N ALA A 124 -12.76 -2.87 3.66
CA ALA A 124 -11.57 -2.94 4.51
C ALA A 124 -11.30 -1.60 5.22
N LEU A 125 -11.39 -0.47 4.51
CA LEU A 125 -11.27 0.86 5.10
C LEU A 125 -12.37 1.15 6.12
N ARG A 126 -13.64 0.80 5.82
CA ARG A 126 -14.74 0.95 6.78
C ARG A 126 -14.49 0.16 8.06
N ASN A 127 -14.10 -1.11 7.92
CA ASN A 127 -13.79 -1.97 9.04
C ASN A 127 -12.62 -1.42 9.86
N LEU A 128 -11.56 -0.93 9.21
CA LEU A 128 -10.43 -0.29 9.87
C LEU A 128 -10.87 0.92 10.70
N LEU A 129 -11.64 1.84 10.10
CA LEU A 129 -12.08 3.06 10.78
C LEU A 129 -13.07 2.79 11.92
N THR A 130 -13.83 1.69 11.83
CA THR A 130 -14.80 1.28 12.85
C THR A 130 -14.15 0.52 14.01
N LEU A 131 -13.25 -0.41 13.70
CA LEU A 131 -12.64 -1.32 14.69
C LEU A 131 -11.38 -0.75 15.35
N ASP A 132 -10.72 0.23 14.71
CA ASP A 132 -9.60 0.99 15.25
C ASP A 132 -9.93 2.49 15.19
N PRO A 133 -10.83 2.98 16.07
CA PRO A 133 -11.22 4.38 16.10
C PRO A 133 -10.04 5.24 16.57
N GLN A 134 -9.69 6.24 15.76
CA GLN A 134 -8.58 7.16 15.99
C GLN A 134 -9.01 8.59 15.64
N SER A 135 -8.24 9.59 16.09
CA SER A 135 -8.45 10.97 15.64
C SER A 135 -8.32 11.08 14.12
N ASN A 136 -9.06 12.01 13.52
CA ASN A 136 -8.96 12.35 12.10
C ASN A 136 -7.54 12.76 11.66
N SER A 137 -6.75 13.32 12.59
CA SER A 137 -5.36 13.71 12.33
C SER A 137 -4.34 12.58 12.56
N SER A 138 -4.79 11.42 13.05
CA SER A 138 -3.91 10.26 13.25
C SER A 138 -3.52 9.65 11.89
N PRO A 139 -2.38 8.96 11.80
CA PRO A 139 -2.02 8.19 10.61
C PRO A 139 -3.14 7.23 10.20
N LEU A 140 -3.34 7.05 8.88
CA LEU A 140 -4.35 6.13 8.37
C LEU A 140 -4.07 4.69 8.81
N PHE A 141 -2.82 4.26 8.74
CA PHE A 141 -2.39 2.93 9.18
C PHE A 141 -1.48 3.02 10.40
N ARG A 142 -1.60 2.09 11.34
CA ARG A 142 -0.74 2.00 12.54
C ARG A 142 -0.47 0.55 12.94
N PHE A 143 0.57 0.36 13.74
CA PHE A 143 0.67 -0.81 14.61
C PHE A 143 0.42 -0.39 16.07
N GLU A 144 -0.01 -1.32 16.91
CA GLU A 144 -0.35 -1.08 18.31
C GLU A 144 0.87 -0.65 19.12
N SER A 145 1.95 -1.43 19.03
CA SER A 145 3.16 -1.25 19.84
C SER A 145 4.37 -0.72 19.05
N LYS A 146 4.22 -0.55 17.73
CA LYS A 146 5.31 -0.11 16.85
C LYS A 146 4.84 0.98 15.91
N ILE A 147 5.78 1.77 15.42
CA ILE A 147 5.49 2.69 14.33
C ILE A 147 5.21 1.93 13.03
N PHE A 148 4.31 2.44 12.19
CA PHE A 148 4.04 1.91 10.85
C PHE A 148 5.10 2.35 9.83
N SER A 149 6.37 2.12 10.17
CA SER A 149 7.51 2.45 9.33
C SER A 149 7.67 1.47 8.18
N ARG A 150 8.52 1.85 7.22
CA ARG A 150 8.86 1.01 6.07
C ARG A 150 9.43 -0.34 6.51
N SER A 151 10.29 -0.35 7.53
CA SER A 151 10.91 -1.58 8.04
C SER A 151 9.89 -2.47 8.74
N ASN A 152 9.12 -1.91 9.67
CA ASN A 152 8.12 -2.67 10.44
C ASN A 152 7.04 -3.26 9.54
N PHE A 153 6.54 -2.47 8.58
CA PHE A 153 5.59 -2.96 7.58
C PHE A 153 6.18 -4.13 6.78
N MET A 154 7.41 -4.00 6.28
CA MET A 154 8.04 -5.07 5.49
C MET A 154 8.26 -6.34 6.31
N THR A 155 8.65 -6.22 7.58
CA THR A 155 8.77 -7.36 8.48
C THR A 155 7.43 -8.07 8.65
N ALA A 156 6.35 -7.33 8.93
CA ALA A 156 5.02 -7.92 9.11
C ALA A 156 4.47 -8.54 7.82
N PHE A 157 4.67 -7.87 6.68
CA PHE A 157 4.27 -8.38 5.37
C PHE A 157 5.01 -9.68 5.00
N ARG A 158 6.33 -9.73 5.19
CA ARG A 158 7.14 -10.93 4.95
C ARG A 158 6.79 -12.07 5.89
N HIS A 159 6.48 -11.77 7.14
CA HIS A 159 6.00 -12.76 8.09
C HIS A 159 4.70 -13.42 7.62
N ARG A 160 3.74 -12.64 7.06
CA ARG A 160 2.54 -13.24 6.45
C ARG A 160 2.86 -14.13 5.26
N LEU A 161 3.75 -13.69 4.37
CA LEU A 161 4.22 -14.50 3.24
C LEU A 161 4.85 -15.82 3.70
N GLN A 162 5.64 -15.77 4.77
CA GLN A 162 6.25 -16.95 5.38
C GLN A 162 5.18 -17.91 5.95
N ILE A 163 4.17 -17.40 6.68
CA ILE A 163 3.07 -18.21 7.22
C ILE A 163 2.32 -18.96 6.13
N ILE A 164 2.08 -18.33 4.98
CA ILE A 164 1.39 -18.99 3.85
C ILE A 164 2.32 -19.86 2.98
N GLY A 165 3.58 -20.04 3.40
CA GLY A 165 4.52 -20.94 2.75
C GLY A 165 5.12 -20.43 1.44
N VAL A 166 5.15 -19.11 1.22
CA VAL A 166 5.73 -18.52 -0.01
C VAL A 166 7.26 -18.70 0.01
N PRO A 167 7.83 -19.41 -0.98
CA PRO A 167 9.28 -19.51 -1.12
C PRO A 167 9.88 -18.12 -1.35
N SER A 168 11.09 -17.90 -0.82
CA SER A 168 11.82 -16.64 -1.02
C SER A 168 11.05 -15.39 -0.60
N PHE A 169 10.21 -15.47 0.44
CA PHE A 169 9.44 -14.35 0.98
C PHE A 169 10.31 -13.10 1.26
N ASP A 170 11.58 -13.27 1.60
CA ASP A 170 12.55 -12.18 1.83
C ASP A 170 12.89 -11.35 0.58
N SER A 171 12.66 -11.89 -0.61
CA SER A 171 12.89 -11.18 -1.88
C SER A 171 11.79 -10.17 -2.22
N PHE A 172 10.64 -10.22 -1.54
CA PHE A 172 9.58 -9.24 -1.71
C PHE A 172 10.01 -7.89 -1.14
N THR A 173 9.76 -6.83 -1.91
CA THR A 173 10.11 -5.46 -1.54
C THR A 173 8.86 -4.58 -1.55
N GLY A 174 8.97 -3.34 -1.07
CA GLY A 174 7.87 -2.37 -1.17
C GLY A 174 7.41 -2.09 -2.60
N TYR A 175 8.25 -2.36 -3.61
CA TYR A 175 7.87 -2.26 -5.02
C TYR A 175 7.05 -3.44 -5.52
N SER A 176 7.12 -4.60 -4.85
CA SER A 176 6.46 -5.83 -5.31
C SER A 176 4.95 -5.67 -5.37
N ILE A 177 4.34 -4.98 -4.39
CA ILE A 177 2.88 -4.75 -4.32
C ILE A 177 2.42 -3.93 -5.52
N ARG A 178 3.00 -2.74 -5.70
CA ARG A 178 2.63 -1.84 -6.80
C ARG A 178 2.93 -2.45 -8.17
N ARG A 179 4.09 -3.10 -8.34
CA ARG A 179 4.43 -3.81 -9.58
C ARG A 179 3.41 -4.92 -9.88
N GLY A 180 2.97 -5.62 -8.84
CA GLY A 180 1.89 -6.61 -8.89
C GLY A 180 0.59 -6.02 -9.42
N ALA A 181 0.17 -4.88 -8.87
CA ALA A 181 -1.03 -4.16 -9.32
C ALA A 181 -0.91 -3.71 -10.79
N THR A 182 0.24 -3.14 -11.17
CA THR A 182 0.55 -2.75 -12.56
C THR A 182 0.46 -3.94 -13.52
N GLN A 183 1.03 -5.09 -13.16
CA GLN A 183 0.94 -6.28 -14.00
C GLN A 183 -0.49 -6.78 -14.11
N GLN A 184 -1.23 -6.85 -12.98
CA GLN A 184 -2.63 -7.27 -12.99
C GLN A 184 -3.49 -6.37 -13.88
N ALA A 185 -3.26 -5.06 -13.86
CA ALA A 185 -3.95 -4.13 -14.76
C ALA A 185 -3.61 -4.40 -16.22
N SER A 186 -2.33 -4.67 -16.53
CA SER A 186 -1.91 -5.06 -17.88
C SER A 186 -2.52 -6.37 -18.33
N ASP A 187 -2.65 -7.34 -17.43
CA ASP A 187 -3.27 -8.65 -17.70
C ASP A 187 -4.79 -8.54 -17.90
N LEU A 188 -5.40 -7.42 -17.48
CA LEU A 188 -6.80 -7.05 -17.71
C LEU A 188 -6.97 -6.07 -18.89
N ASP A 189 -5.96 -5.99 -19.77
CA ASP A 189 -5.95 -5.17 -20.99
C ASP A 189 -6.08 -3.66 -20.78
N LEU A 190 -5.74 -3.13 -19.58
CA LEU A 190 -5.61 -1.68 -19.41
C LEU A 190 -4.42 -1.18 -20.24
N SER A 191 -4.58 -0.03 -20.90
CA SER A 191 -3.51 0.52 -21.72
C SER A 191 -2.31 0.95 -20.86
N GLU A 192 -1.11 0.91 -21.42
CA GLU A 192 0.08 1.43 -20.72
C GLU A 192 -0.09 2.88 -20.26
N ASN A 193 -0.84 3.68 -21.02
CA ASN A 193 -1.09 5.08 -20.69
C ASN A 193 -1.99 5.20 -19.46
N ASP A 194 -3.03 4.36 -19.35
CA ASP A 194 -3.90 4.32 -18.18
C ASP A 194 -3.13 3.82 -16.94
N ILE A 195 -2.32 2.77 -17.11
CA ILE A 195 -1.47 2.23 -16.04
C ILE A 195 -0.43 3.27 -15.57
N LYS A 196 0.16 4.04 -16.51
CA LYS A 196 1.05 5.16 -16.17
C LYS A 196 0.29 6.25 -15.42
N ALA A 197 -0.91 6.62 -15.85
CA ALA A 197 -1.74 7.61 -15.16
C ALA A 197 -2.11 7.17 -13.72
N LEU A 198 -2.30 5.87 -13.49
CA LEU A 198 -2.60 5.30 -12.17
C LEU A 198 -1.43 5.26 -11.20
N GLY A 199 -0.20 5.56 -11.64
CA GLY A 199 0.93 5.44 -10.73
C GLY A 199 2.21 6.20 -11.05
N HIS A 200 2.55 6.53 -12.28
CA HIS A 200 3.89 7.02 -12.63
C HIS A 200 4.14 8.46 -12.20
#